data_AF-A0A6H1P6T1-F1
#
_entry.id   AF-A0A6H1P6T1-F1
#
_cell.length_a   1.000
_cell.length_b   1.000
_cell.length_c   1.000
_cell.angle_alpha   90.00
_cell.angle_beta   90.00
_cell.angle_gamma   90.00
#
_symmetry.space_group_name_H-M   'P 1'
#
loop_
_entity.id
_entity.type
_entity.pdbx_description
1 polymer ?
#
loop_
_entity_poly.entity_id
_entity_poly.type
_entity_poly.pdbx_seq_one_letter_code
_entity_poly.pdbx_strand_id
1 'polypeptide(L)'
;MLINTEQRAFRFEIPTLLSFHKCNVVLEYVASTVPKDRFSSEINYKAKDNNGTHWFGYRCSIKELNSNLSLYIHFGFIFLPNTKVGLMVELDRNNNLQVYEQIWDQIEDSSFYKVNKEENDYLKLFIPDDHLSQVMEEQSAVTQAELVQKYFISCCDALLRAGRKGNK
;
A
#
# COMPACT_ATOMS: atom_id res chain seq x y z
N MET A 1 10.74 -44.51 4.74
CA MET A 1 11.82 -43.51 4.80
C MET A 1 11.15 -42.14 4.71
N LEU A 2 10.94 -41.47 5.85
CA LEU A 2 10.33 -40.14 5.88
C LEU A 2 11.44 -39.12 5.58
N ILE A 3 11.22 -38.32 4.55
CA ILE A 3 12.12 -37.23 4.18
C ILE A 3 12.07 -36.20 5.30
N ASN A 4 13.19 -36.00 5.96
CA ASN A 4 13.39 -34.99 6.98
C ASN A 4 13.44 -33.63 6.27
N THR A 5 12.29 -33.00 6.03
CA THR A 5 12.24 -31.60 5.62
C THR A 5 12.78 -30.81 6.80
N GLU A 6 13.97 -30.22 6.64
CA GLU A 6 14.55 -29.31 7.63
C GLU A 6 13.49 -28.28 8.02
N GLN A 7 12.90 -28.43 9.20
CA GLN A 7 12.14 -27.38 9.83
C GLN A 7 13.15 -26.28 10.13
N ARG A 8 13.23 -25.27 9.25
CA ARG A 8 13.96 -24.04 9.55
C ARG A 8 13.45 -23.53 10.89
N ALA A 9 14.35 -23.42 11.87
CA ALA A 9 14.00 -22.87 13.17
C ALA A 9 13.32 -21.51 12.95
N PHE A 10 12.07 -21.41 13.38
CA PHE A 10 11.31 -20.16 13.33
C PHE A 10 11.99 -19.18 14.28
N ARG A 11 12.77 -18.25 13.74
CA ARG A 11 13.47 -17.23 14.52
C ARG A 11 12.54 -16.03 14.69
N PHE A 12 12.18 -15.79 15.95
CA PHE A 12 11.34 -14.68 16.35
C PHE A 12 12.23 -13.50 16.76
N GLU A 13 12.35 -12.50 15.90
CA GLU A 13 13.09 -11.28 16.21
C GLU A 13 12.13 -10.24 16.76
N ILE A 14 12.10 -10.09 18.09
CA ILE A 14 11.26 -9.11 18.79
C ILE A 14 11.41 -7.69 18.20
N PRO A 15 12.61 -7.20 17.86
CA PRO A 15 12.75 -5.88 17.22
C PRO A 15 11.95 -5.75 15.93
N THR A 16 11.98 -6.78 15.08
CA THR A 16 11.27 -6.83 13.79
C THR A 16 9.75 -6.73 13.98
N LEU A 17 9.20 -7.40 15.00
CA LEU A 17 7.77 -7.35 15.29
C LEU A 17 7.33 -6.00 15.88
N LEU A 18 8.18 -5.40 16.74
CA LEU A 18 7.94 -4.06 17.24
C LEU A 18 7.96 -3.04 16.10
N SER A 19 8.84 -3.20 15.11
CA SER A 19 8.85 -2.39 13.90
C SER A 19 7.55 -2.54 13.10
N PHE A 20 7.01 -3.76 12.94
CA PHE A 20 5.72 -3.94 12.27
C PHE A 20 4.54 -3.32 13.01
N HIS A 21 4.49 -3.44 14.34
CA HIS A 21 3.46 -2.78 15.14
C HIS A 21 3.51 -1.25 15.01
N LYS A 22 4.72 -0.67 15.10
CA LYS A 22 4.94 0.77 14.85
C LYS A 22 4.52 1.16 13.44
N CYS A 23 4.86 0.35 12.44
CA CYS A 23 4.43 0.57 11.06
C CYS A 23 2.92 0.65 10.95
N ASN A 24 2.15 -0.22 11.61
CA ASN A 24 0.69 -0.15 11.52
C ASN A 24 0.11 1.18 12.05
N VAL A 25 0.64 1.68 13.17
CA VAL A 25 0.27 3.01 13.71
C VAL A 25 0.66 4.12 12.73
N VAL A 26 1.83 4.00 12.10
CA VAL A 26 2.29 4.95 11.08
C VAL A 26 1.38 4.92 9.85
N LEU A 27 0.94 3.75 9.38
CA LEU A 27 0.01 3.65 8.25
C LEU A 27 -1.31 4.37 8.54
N GLU A 28 -1.89 4.14 9.72
CA GLU A 28 -3.12 4.79 10.16
C GLU A 28 -2.97 6.32 10.23
N TYR A 29 -1.87 6.77 10.85
CA TYR A 29 -1.53 8.20 10.92
C TYR A 29 -1.42 8.80 9.53
N VAL A 30 -0.66 8.18 8.63
CA VAL A 30 -0.43 8.68 7.27
C VAL A 30 -1.72 8.77 6.48
N ALA A 31 -2.54 7.72 6.50
CA ALA A 31 -3.81 7.69 5.77
C ALA A 31 -4.84 8.68 6.33
N SER A 32 -4.75 9.06 7.61
CA SER A 32 -5.65 10.02 8.28
C SER A 32 -5.19 11.47 8.19
N THR A 33 -3.92 11.72 7.89
CA THR A 33 -3.30 13.06 7.94
C THR A 33 -2.85 13.60 6.59
N VAL A 34 -3.29 12.97 5.49
CA VAL A 34 -3.03 13.48 4.14
C VAL A 34 -3.50 14.95 4.03
N PRO A 35 -2.68 15.85 3.47
CA PRO A 35 -3.09 17.21 3.15
C PRO A 35 -4.35 17.24 2.26
N LYS A 36 -5.42 17.85 2.80
CA LYS A 36 -6.75 17.89 2.17
C LYS A 36 -6.84 18.78 0.94
N ASP A 37 -5.75 19.44 0.55
CA ASP A 37 -5.62 20.25 -0.67
C ASP A 37 -5.22 19.41 -1.90
N ARG A 38 -4.82 18.15 -1.71
CA ARG A 38 -4.52 17.21 -2.81
C ARG A 38 -5.69 16.29 -3.13
N PHE A 39 -6.08 15.48 -2.15
CA PHE A 39 -7.19 14.53 -2.19
C PHE A 39 -7.68 14.28 -0.75
N SER A 40 -8.89 13.74 -0.60
CA SER A 40 -9.34 13.24 0.70
C SER A 40 -9.05 11.75 0.82
N SER A 41 -8.62 11.32 2.00
CA SER A 41 -8.38 9.92 2.36
C SER A 41 -9.20 9.57 3.60
N GLU A 42 -9.96 8.49 3.54
CA GLU A 42 -10.81 8.02 4.65
C GLU A 42 -10.60 6.51 4.87
N ILE A 43 -10.18 6.16 6.09
CA ILE A 43 -10.00 4.76 6.50
C ILE A 43 -11.36 4.11 6.74
N ASN A 44 -11.58 2.92 6.16
CA ASN A 44 -12.69 2.06 6.50
C ASN A 44 -12.33 1.12 7.66
N TYR A 45 -12.49 1.59 8.89
CA TYR A 45 -12.26 0.79 10.11
C TYR A 45 -13.15 -0.45 10.23
N LYS A 46 -14.24 -0.52 9.45
CA LYS A 46 -15.19 -1.65 9.47
C LYS A 46 -14.84 -2.74 8.45
N ALA A 47 -13.87 -2.51 7.58
CA ALA A 47 -13.42 -3.51 6.62
C ALA A 47 -12.79 -4.69 7.37
N LYS A 48 -13.42 -5.88 7.27
CA LYS A 48 -12.99 -7.09 7.97
C LYS A 48 -11.65 -7.62 7.48
N ASP A 49 -11.26 -7.23 6.28
CA ASP A 49 -10.05 -7.62 5.57
C ASP A 49 -8.91 -6.60 5.69
N ASN A 50 -9.02 -5.59 6.57
CA ASN A 50 -7.88 -4.72 6.93
C ASN A 50 -6.67 -5.55 7.39
N ASN A 51 -6.91 -6.65 8.11
CA ASN A 51 -5.87 -7.58 8.55
C ASN A 51 -6.25 -8.99 8.11
N GLY A 52 -5.37 -9.61 7.33
CA GLY A 52 -5.55 -10.97 6.81
C GLY A 52 -4.41 -11.88 7.26
N THR A 53 -4.45 -13.13 6.82
CA THR A 53 -3.44 -14.13 7.16
C THR A 53 -2.04 -13.78 6.63
N HIS A 54 -1.95 -12.98 5.57
CA HIS A 54 -0.69 -12.65 4.89
C HIS A 54 -0.51 -11.16 4.59
N TRP A 55 -1.35 -10.30 5.17
CA TRP A 55 -1.26 -8.85 5.04
C TRP A 55 -1.77 -8.14 6.29
N PHE A 56 -1.31 -6.92 6.52
CA PHE A 56 -1.92 -6.00 7.46
C PHE A 56 -1.94 -4.59 6.88
N GLY A 57 -2.96 -3.81 7.22
CA GLY A 57 -3.08 -2.43 6.76
C GLY A 57 -4.50 -1.92 6.88
N TYR A 58 -4.83 -0.96 6.03
CA TYR A 58 -6.12 -0.29 6.03
C TYR A 58 -6.69 -0.19 4.62
N ARG A 59 -7.95 -0.58 4.47
CA ARG A 59 -8.76 -0.20 3.33
C ARG A 59 -9.12 1.27 3.45
N CYS A 60 -8.86 2.03 2.39
CA CYS A 60 -9.08 3.47 2.35
C CYS A 60 -9.89 3.86 1.11
N SER A 61 -10.81 4.79 1.28
CA SER A 61 -11.37 5.54 0.16
C SER A 61 -10.49 6.76 -0.09
N ILE A 62 -9.99 6.92 -1.32
CA ILE A 62 -9.33 8.15 -1.76
C ILE A 62 -10.19 8.85 -2.80
N LYS A 63 -10.37 10.16 -2.66
CA LYS A 63 -11.24 10.94 -3.54
C LYS A 63 -10.57 12.23 -3.97
N GLU A 64 -10.62 12.51 -5.26
CA GLU A 64 -10.16 13.77 -5.81
C GLU A 64 -11.11 14.92 -5.44
N LEU A 65 -10.57 16.08 -5.09
CA LEU A 65 -11.37 17.21 -4.58
C LEU A 65 -12.29 17.83 -5.64
N ASN A 66 -11.84 17.86 -6.89
CA ASN A 66 -12.48 18.58 -7.99
C ASN A 66 -13.19 17.65 -8.99
N SER A 67 -13.30 16.36 -8.68
CA SER A 67 -14.00 15.41 -9.55
C SER A 67 -14.79 14.39 -8.74
N ASN A 68 -15.62 13.62 -9.44
CA ASN A 68 -16.33 12.49 -8.85
C ASN A 68 -15.48 11.21 -8.83
N LEU A 69 -14.18 11.29 -9.13
CA LEU A 69 -13.28 10.14 -9.05
C LEU A 69 -13.01 9.78 -7.59
N SER A 70 -13.42 8.57 -7.22
CA SER A 70 -13.13 7.94 -5.94
C SER A 70 -12.59 6.55 -6.20
N LEU A 71 -11.55 6.16 -5.48
CA LEU A 71 -10.95 4.85 -5.54
C LEU A 71 -11.00 4.21 -4.16
N TYR A 72 -11.17 2.89 -4.13
CA TYR A 72 -11.08 2.10 -2.91
C TYR A 72 -9.80 1.26 -2.96
N ILE A 73 -8.85 1.58 -2.09
CA ILE A 73 -7.50 1.03 -2.08
C ILE A 73 -7.24 0.26 -0.79
N HIS A 74 -6.19 -0.56 -0.79
CA HIS A 74 -5.60 -1.12 0.42
C HIS A 74 -4.19 -0.56 0.58
N PHE A 75 -3.93 0.04 1.74
CA PHE A 75 -2.62 0.55 2.10
C PHE A 75 -2.07 -0.27 3.26
N GLY A 76 -1.00 -1.02 3.01
CA GLY A 76 -0.56 -2.04 3.95
C GLY A 76 0.66 -2.81 3.53
N PHE A 77 1.11 -3.68 4.42
CA PHE A 77 2.16 -4.64 4.13
C PHE A 77 1.57 -5.98 3.69
N ILE A 78 2.28 -6.65 2.78
CA ILE A 78 2.00 -8.04 2.37
C ILE A 78 3.26 -8.90 2.57
N PHE A 79 3.10 -10.09 3.20
CA PHE A 79 4.20 -10.91 3.73
C PHE A 79 4.36 -12.29 3.10
N LEU A 80 3.27 -12.86 2.58
CA LEU A 80 3.27 -14.21 2.00
C LEU A 80 2.52 -14.28 0.66
N PRO A 81 2.73 -13.37 -0.31
CA PRO A 81 2.25 -13.61 -1.66
C PRO A 81 3.24 -14.48 -2.43
N ASN A 82 2.75 -15.15 -3.48
CA ASN A 82 3.60 -15.85 -4.44
C ASN A 82 4.43 -14.90 -5.32
N THR A 83 4.20 -13.59 -5.22
CA THR A 83 4.73 -12.51 -6.08
C THR A 83 5.79 -11.67 -5.35
N LYS A 84 5.39 -10.56 -4.71
CA LYS A 84 6.30 -9.63 -4.01
C LYS A 84 5.80 -9.29 -2.60
N VAL A 85 6.72 -9.33 -1.63
CA VAL A 85 6.50 -8.85 -0.26
C VAL A 85 6.89 -7.38 -0.11
N GLY A 86 6.23 -6.67 0.81
CA GLY A 86 6.59 -5.29 1.14
C GLY A 86 5.40 -4.40 1.47
N LEU A 87 5.68 -3.12 1.71
CA LEU A 87 4.66 -2.09 1.85
C LEU A 87 4.11 -1.71 0.47
N MET A 88 2.79 -1.73 0.34
CA MET A 88 2.08 -1.52 -0.91
C MET A 88 0.88 -0.59 -0.76
N VAL A 89 0.51 0.03 -1.89
CA VAL A 89 -0.83 0.53 -2.15
C VAL A 89 -1.42 -0.33 -3.26
N GLU A 90 -2.51 -1.05 -2.96
CA GLU A 90 -3.19 -1.94 -3.88
C GLU A 90 -4.52 -1.33 -4.33
N LEU A 91 -4.78 -1.43 -5.63
CA LEU A 91 -6.07 -1.21 -6.25
C LEU A 91 -6.66 -2.56 -6.67
N ASP A 92 -7.80 -2.90 -6.07
CA ASP A 92 -8.58 -4.11 -6.38
C ASP A 92 -9.56 -3.83 -7.52
N ARG A 93 -9.57 -4.69 -8.54
CA ARG A 93 -10.47 -4.58 -9.70
C ARG A 93 -11.94 -4.55 -9.32
N ASN A 94 -12.39 -5.43 -8.45
CA ASN A 94 -13.81 -5.57 -8.09
C ASN A 94 -14.36 -4.31 -7.40
N ASN A 95 -13.50 -3.61 -6.65
CA ASN A 95 -13.88 -2.38 -5.97
C ASN A 95 -13.77 -1.13 -6.87
N ASN A 96 -13.12 -1.24 -8.03
CA ASN A 96 -12.78 -0.10 -8.90
C ASN A 96 -13.13 -0.35 -10.39
N LEU A 97 -14.11 -1.23 -10.68
CA LEU A 97 -14.44 -1.73 -12.02
C LEU A 97 -14.53 -0.66 -13.11
N GLN A 98 -15.07 0.52 -12.81
CA GLN A 98 -15.32 1.57 -13.79
C GLN A 98 -14.05 2.23 -14.33
N VAL A 99 -12.96 2.19 -13.57
CA VAL A 99 -11.72 2.92 -13.85
C VAL A 99 -10.48 2.03 -13.82
N TYR A 100 -10.63 0.77 -13.41
CA TYR A 100 -9.52 -0.15 -13.21
C TYR A 100 -8.67 -0.34 -14.47
N GLU A 101 -9.28 -0.72 -15.60
CA GLU A 101 -8.54 -0.94 -16.86
C GLU A 101 -7.81 0.34 -17.31
N GLN A 102 -8.46 1.50 -17.13
CA GLN A 102 -7.85 2.77 -17.46
C GLN A 102 -6.60 3.06 -16.60
N ILE A 103 -6.69 2.83 -15.30
CA ILE A 103 -5.57 3.00 -14.37
C ILE A 103 -4.49 1.97 -14.69
N TRP A 104 -4.88 0.72 -14.94
CA TRP A 104 -3.98 -0.36 -15.31
C TRP A 104 -3.13 0.03 -16.52
N ASP A 105 -3.72 0.58 -17.57
CA ASP A 105 -2.97 0.95 -18.78
C ASP A 105 -2.10 2.20 -18.63
N GLN A 106 -2.50 3.15 -17.77
CA GLN A 106 -1.84 4.46 -17.67
C GLN A 106 -0.86 4.61 -16.49
N ILE A 107 -0.93 3.72 -15.50
CA ILE A 107 -0.04 3.80 -14.34
C ILE A 107 1.40 3.44 -14.72
N GLU A 108 2.34 4.26 -14.27
CA GLU A 108 3.78 4.13 -14.55
C GLU A 108 4.56 4.08 -13.24
N ASP A 109 5.75 3.50 -13.29
CA ASP A 109 6.71 3.55 -12.18
C ASP A 109 7.05 4.99 -11.76
N SER A 110 7.46 5.17 -10.51
CA SER A 110 8.06 6.41 -10.04
C SER A 110 9.33 6.16 -9.21
N SER A 111 9.96 7.23 -8.73
CA SER A 111 11.03 7.11 -7.73
C SER A 111 10.51 6.67 -6.36
N PHE A 112 9.20 6.83 -6.08
CA PHE A 112 8.61 6.49 -4.79
C PHE A 112 7.97 5.10 -4.77
N TYR A 113 7.62 4.54 -5.92
CA TYR A 113 6.96 3.23 -6.00
C TYR A 113 7.27 2.50 -7.31
N LYS A 114 7.12 1.18 -7.26
CA LYS A 114 7.22 0.24 -8.39
C LYS A 114 5.88 -0.42 -8.65
N VAL A 115 5.43 -0.36 -9.89
CA VAL A 115 4.19 -0.98 -10.35
C VAL A 115 4.41 -2.48 -10.51
N ASN A 116 3.56 -3.27 -9.84
CA ASN A 116 3.47 -4.71 -10.00
C ASN A 116 2.08 -5.06 -10.55
N LYS A 117 2.08 -5.82 -11.64
CA LYS A 117 0.91 -6.28 -12.40
C LYS A 117 0.90 -7.79 -12.56
N GLU A 118 1.59 -8.52 -11.69
CA GLU A 118 1.69 -9.99 -11.78
C GLU A 118 0.36 -10.69 -11.48
N GLU A 119 -0.57 -10.00 -10.81
CA GLU A 119 -1.92 -10.46 -10.52
C GLU A 119 -2.94 -9.55 -11.23
N ASN A 120 -3.64 -10.07 -12.24
CA ASN A 120 -4.52 -9.29 -13.13
C ASN A 120 -5.66 -8.54 -12.42
N ASP A 121 -6.07 -8.99 -11.23
CA ASP A 121 -7.15 -8.36 -10.46
C ASP A 121 -6.63 -7.40 -9.37
N TYR A 122 -5.31 -7.36 -9.17
CA TYR A 122 -4.66 -6.59 -8.10
C TYR A 122 -3.47 -5.79 -8.62
N LEU A 123 -3.70 -4.51 -8.90
CA LEU A 123 -2.63 -3.60 -9.25
C LEU A 123 -1.96 -3.14 -7.96
N LYS A 124 -0.66 -3.42 -7.80
CA LYS A 124 0.08 -3.08 -6.58
C LYS A 124 1.18 -2.07 -6.89
N LEU A 125 1.22 -0.98 -6.13
CA LEU A 125 2.32 -0.03 -6.13
C LEU A 125 3.14 -0.34 -4.89
N PHE A 126 4.35 -0.89 -5.05
CA PHE A 126 5.24 -1.23 -3.94
C PHE A 126 6.24 -0.12 -3.69
N ILE A 127 6.52 0.18 -2.42
CA ILE A 127 7.68 1.02 -2.09
C ILE A 127 8.98 0.31 -2.59
N PRO A 128 9.98 1.04 -3.13
CA PRO A 128 11.28 0.48 -3.48
C PRO A 128 12.00 -0.10 -2.25
N ASP A 129 12.83 -1.13 -2.45
CA ASP A 129 13.44 -1.89 -1.35
C ASP A 129 14.44 -1.05 -0.53
N ASP A 130 15.11 -0.08 -1.18
CA ASP A 130 15.99 0.90 -0.54
C ASP A 130 15.20 1.87 0.35
N HIS A 131 14.08 2.38 -0.14
CA HIS A 131 13.16 3.20 0.65
C HIS A 131 12.50 2.41 1.79
N LEU A 132 12.17 1.13 1.55
CA LEU A 132 11.62 0.26 2.59
C LEU A 132 12.62 0.05 3.72
N SER A 133 13.89 -0.19 3.40
CA SER A 133 14.95 -0.37 4.40
C SER A 133 15.10 0.89 5.26
N GLN A 134 15.09 2.08 4.63
CA GLN A 134 15.10 3.36 5.35
C GLN A 134 13.90 3.51 6.29
N VAL A 135 12.70 3.17 5.84
CA VAL A 135 11.49 3.21 6.69
C VAL A 135 11.62 2.25 7.88
N MET A 136 12.16 1.04 7.68
CA MET A 136 12.26 0.03 8.73
C MET A 136 13.38 0.30 9.74
N GLU A 137 14.45 0.98 9.33
CA GLU A 137 15.59 1.34 10.17
C GLU A 137 15.39 2.66 10.94
N GLU A 138 14.49 3.52 10.48
CA GLU A 138 14.18 4.80 11.11
C GLU A 138 13.62 4.63 12.54
N GLN A 139 14.25 5.33 13.50
CA GLN A 139 13.90 5.26 14.91
C GLN A 139 12.86 6.33 15.30
N SER A 140 12.87 7.47 14.60
CA SER A 140 11.91 8.55 14.77
C SER A 140 10.58 8.21 14.11
N ALA A 141 9.54 7.98 14.90
CA ALA A 141 8.20 7.73 14.38
C ALA A 141 7.68 8.88 13.49
N VAL A 142 8.10 10.12 13.76
CA VAL A 142 7.74 11.29 12.94
C VAL A 142 8.40 11.20 11.58
N THR A 143 9.70 10.93 11.53
CA THR A 143 10.45 10.83 10.27
C THR A 143 10.02 9.60 9.46
N GLN A 144 9.74 8.49 10.13
CA GLN A 144 9.17 7.30 9.52
C GLN A 144 7.81 7.63 8.87
N ALA A 145 6.94 8.35 9.58
CA ALA A 145 5.66 8.80 9.04
C ALA A 145 5.82 9.74 7.84
N GLU A 146 6.78 10.66 7.85
CA GLU A 146 7.05 11.54 6.70
C GLU A 146 7.49 10.77 5.45
N LEU A 147 8.36 9.76 5.60
CA LEU A 147 8.79 8.90 4.49
C LEU A 147 7.62 8.12 3.91
N VAL A 148 6.83 7.50 4.78
CA VAL A 148 5.65 6.72 4.39
C VAL A 148 4.57 7.62 3.79
N GLN A 149 4.41 8.86 4.28
CA GLN A 149 3.47 9.83 3.74
C GLN A 149 3.82 10.27 2.32
N LYS A 150 5.10 10.55 2.04
CA LYS A 150 5.56 10.89 0.68
C LYS A 150 5.25 9.77 -0.30
N TYR A 151 5.54 8.54 0.11
CA TYR A 151 5.20 7.34 -0.65
C TYR A 151 3.69 7.20 -0.90
N PHE A 152 2.89 7.27 0.15
CA PHE A 152 1.43 7.10 0.08
C PHE A 152 0.78 8.17 -0.82
N ILE A 153 1.14 9.44 -0.62
CA ILE A 153 0.67 10.56 -1.46
C ILE A 153 1.07 10.34 -2.92
N SER A 154 2.31 9.94 -3.19
CA SER A 154 2.76 9.69 -4.56
C SER A 154 1.96 8.57 -5.25
N CYS A 155 1.63 7.50 -4.52
CA CYS A 155 0.79 6.43 -5.04
C CYS A 155 -0.63 6.91 -5.34
N CYS A 156 -1.27 7.58 -4.37
CA CYS A 156 -2.65 8.05 -4.50
C CYS A 156 -2.80 9.10 -5.60
N ASP A 157 -1.88 10.07 -5.68
CA ASP A 157 -1.87 11.08 -6.74
C ASP A 157 -1.73 10.42 -8.12
N ALA A 158 -0.88 9.40 -8.24
CA ALA A 158 -0.68 8.69 -9.50
C ALA A 158 -1.90 7.86 -9.91
N LEU A 159 -2.52 7.13 -8.97
CA LEU A 159 -3.74 6.36 -9.22
C LEU A 159 -4.90 7.27 -9.63
N LEU A 160 -5.11 8.38 -8.91
CA LEU A 160 -6.14 9.36 -9.24
C LEU A 160 -5.88 9.98 -10.61
N ARG A 161 -4.63 10.39 -10.90
CA ARG A 161 -4.25 10.94 -12.20
C ARG A 161 -4.49 9.94 -13.34
N ALA A 162 -4.12 8.68 -13.18
CA ALA A 162 -4.35 7.62 -14.17
C ALA A 162 -5.84 7.30 -14.34
N GLY A 163 -6.65 7.49 -13.30
CA GLY A 163 -8.10 7.31 -13.32
C GLY A 163 -8.91 8.48 -13.87
N ARG A 164 -8.29 9.67 -14.06
CA ARG A 164 -8.96 10.80 -14.73
C ARG A 164 -9.27 10.40 -16.16
N LYS A 165 -10.54 10.34 -16.54
CA LYS A 165 -10.95 10.09 -17.93
C LYS A 165 -10.09 10.92 -18.87
N GLY A 166 -9.48 10.27 -19.85
CA GLY A 166 -8.72 10.98 -20.89
C GLY A 166 -9.64 11.96 -21.59
N ASN A 167 -9.57 13.24 -21.23
CA ASN A 167 -10.02 14.32 -22.10
C ASN A 167 -8.99 14.39 -23.22
N LYS A 168 -9.12 13.50 -24.20
CA LYS A 168 -8.64 13.75 -25.55
C LYS A 168 -9.76 14.45 -26.32
#